data_AF-A0A7K3DT69-F1
#
_entry.id   AF-A0A7K3DT69-F1
#
_cell.length_a   1.000
_cell.length_b   1.000
_cell.length_c   1.000
_cell.angle_alpha   90.00
_cell.angle_beta   90.00
_cell.angle_gamma   90.00
#
_symmetry.space_group_name_H-M   'P 1'
#
loop_
_entity.id
_entity.type
_entity.pdbx_description
1 polymer ?
#
loop_
_entity_poly.entity_id
_entity_poly.type
_entity_poly.pdbx_seq_one_letter_code
_entity_poly.pdbx_strand_id
1 'polypeptide(L)'
;KGRILALQESGPLPYELDGELGTVGPFDFRGTLEGALTAHTKYDAAADELHAVAYYPTWDHVRHLMIDRTGRVAHTQRVPVADAPMMHDFALTGKYVVIIDLPVTFDPAAAQAGAVVPYAWNDRHPMRVGLLPRGGGATRWFQIDPVFHSHTLNAYDQGDSVVVEFTAMPAPFFVAGRGNGGPGALGTPTLERWTVDPRAGRVRSERIDDLPQEFPRVNELFVSRRHRFAYTASAGAMWRAYETVDGVPPDEHFSNHLVKHDMARGRREVHRLPAGAAAGEPVFVPRRGSRDEDDGYVLSYVHDPDRGASDLVILSAQDFTGRPLARVELPGRVPLGFHGSWVAQL
;
A
#
# COMPACT_ATOMS: atom_id res chain seq x y z
N LYS A 1 -3.33 17.60 -10.67
CA LYS A 1 -4.21 18.12 -9.60
C LYS A 1 -5.60 18.40 -10.14
N GLY A 2 -6.64 18.22 -9.32
CA GLY A 2 -8.03 18.47 -9.71
C GLY A 2 -8.66 17.42 -10.64
N ARG A 3 -8.08 16.22 -10.68
CA ARG A 3 -8.60 15.07 -11.44
C ARG A 3 -8.71 13.88 -10.50
N ILE A 4 -9.71 13.04 -10.72
CA ILE A 4 -9.88 11.76 -10.02
C ILE A 4 -9.42 10.69 -11.00
N LEU A 5 -8.46 9.85 -10.59
CA LEU A 5 -7.91 8.80 -11.42
C LEU A 5 -8.23 7.43 -10.81
N ALA A 6 -8.83 6.56 -11.61
CA ALA A 6 -8.91 5.13 -11.33
C ALA A 6 -7.65 4.45 -11.88
N LEU A 7 -6.96 3.71 -11.02
CA LEU A 7 -5.66 3.13 -11.30
C LEU A 7 -5.75 1.60 -11.27
N GLN A 8 -4.99 0.95 -12.14
CA GLN A 8 -4.79 -0.49 -12.13
C GLN A 8 -3.33 -0.76 -12.50
N GLU A 9 -2.70 -1.71 -11.81
CA GLU A 9 -1.32 -2.10 -12.08
C GLU A 9 -1.16 -2.90 -13.39
N SER A 10 0.08 -3.10 -13.82
CA SER A 10 0.46 -4.04 -14.89
C SER A 10 -0.08 -3.74 -16.29
N GLY A 11 -0.08 -2.48 -16.74
CA GLY A 11 -0.21 -2.20 -18.18
C GLY A 11 -1.05 -1.00 -18.59
N PRO A 12 -2.29 -0.83 -18.09
CA PRO A 12 -3.17 0.18 -18.62
C PRO A 12 -2.75 1.58 -18.21
N LEU A 13 -3.18 2.56 -19.00
CA LEU A 13 -3.23 3.95 -18.57
C LEU A 13 -4.24 4.09 -17.43
N PRO A 14 -4.03 5.04 -16.49
CA PRO A 14 -5.08 5.38 -15.54
C PRO A 14 -6.29 5.96 -16.26
N TYR A 15 -7.48 5.81 -15.69
CA TYR A 15 -8.71 6.38 -16.24
C TYR A 15 -9.14 7.59 -15.41
N GLU A 16 -9.44 8.70 -16.08
CA GLU A 16 -10.01 9.87 -15.44
C GLU A 16 -11.51 9.70 -15.22
N LEU A 17 -11.95 10.10 -14.03
CA LEU A 17 -13.35 10.22 -13.64
C LEU A 17 -13.70 11.71 -13.48
N ASP A 18 -14.93 12.07 -13.83
CA ASP A 18 -15.50 13.39 -13.55
C ASP A 18 -15.96 13.50 -12.07
N GLY A 19 -16.51 14.66 -11.71
CA GLY A 19 -16.98 14.93 -10.34
C GLY A 19 -18.17 14.07 -9.89
N GLU A 20 -18.89 13.45 -10.82
CA GLU A 20 -20.02 12.54 -10.58
C GLU A 20 -19.60 11.07 -10.75
N LEU A 21 -18.29 10.80 -10.81
CA LEU A 21 -17.68 9.49 -11.01
C LEU A 21 -17.96 8.85 -12.38
N GLY A 22 -18.36 9.65 -13.37
CA GLY A 22 -18.47 9.21 -14.76
C GLY A 22 -17.10 9.03 -15.39
N THR A 23 -16.92 7.96 -16.18
CA THR A 23 -15.66 7.70 -16.90
C THR A 23 -15.47 8.72 -18.02
N VAL A 24 -14.43 9.54 -17.92
CA VAL A 24 -14.01 10.47 -18.99
C VAL A 24 -13.20 9.75 -20.06
N GLY A 25 -12.23 8.93 -19.64
CA GLY A 25 -11.36 8.16 -20.54
C GLY A 25 -9.96 7.94 -19.99
N PRO A 26 -9.06 7.28 -20.76
CA PRO A 26 -7.68 7.10 -20.34
C PRO A 26 -6.94 8.44 -20.23
N PHE A 27 -6.09 8.58 -19.23
CA PHE A 27 -5.31 9.78 -18.95
C PHE A 27 -3.81 9.49 -19.02
N ASP A 28 -3.17 9.95 -20.09
CA ASP A 28 -1.74 9.76 -20.38
C ASP A 28 -0.85 10.90 -19.84
N PHE A 29 -1.32 11.61 -18.81
CA PHE A 29 -0.63 12.77 -18.25
C PHE A 29 -0.28 13.81 -19.33
N ARG A 30 -1.23 14.15 -20.19
CA ARG A 30 -1.10 15.16 -21.25
C ARG A 30 -0.07 14.75 -22.32
N GLY A 31 -0.11 13.47 -22.71
CA GLY A 31 0.76 12.87 -23.72
C GLY A 31 2.20 12.63 -23.27
N THR A 32 2.46 12.58 -21.95
CA THR A 32 3.82 12.41 -21.42
C THR A 32 4.05 11.07 -20.74
N LEU A 33 2.99 10.30 -20.47
CA LEU A 33 3.10 8.93 -20.00
C LEU A 33 3.09 7.96 -21.20
N GLU A 34 4.15 7.16 -21.29
CA GLU A 34 4.24 6.06 -22.24
C GLU A 34 3.98 4.71 -21.55
N GLY A 35 2.77 4.17 -21.72
CA GLY A 35 2.41 2.83 -21.24
C GLY A 35 1.87 2.80 -19.81
N ALA A 36 2.35 1.85 -19.02
CA ALA A 36 1.77 1.51 -17.72
C ALA A 36 2.01 2.57 -16.62
N LEU A 37 1.06 2.64 -15.68
CA LEU A 37 1.24 3.24 -14.36
C LEU A 37 1.00 2.16 -13.27
N THR A 38 1.46 2.41 -12.04
CA THR A 38 1.07 1.60 -10.87
C THR A 38 -0.24 2.11 -10.25
N ALA A 39 -0.93 1.23 -9.53
CA ALA A 39 -2.03 1.59 -8.65
C ALA A 39 -1.56 2.30 -7.36
N HIS A 40 -0.30 2.10 -6.98
CA HIS A 40 0.28 2.66 -5.77
C HIS A 40 1.17 3.85 -6.10
N THR A 41 0.59 5.04 -6.11
CA THR A 41 1.34 6.29 -6.27
C THR A 41 1.66 6.92 -4.92
N LYS A 42 2.80 7.59 -4.79
CA LYS A 42 3.19 8.32 -3.56
C LYS A 42 3.29 9.81 -3.87
N TYR A 43 2.40 10.61 -3.30
CA TYR A 43 2.44 12.07 -3.44
C TYR A 43 3.23 12.70 -2.28
N ASP A 44 4.33 13.37 -2.61
CA ASP A 44 5.08 14.17 -1.64
C ASP A 44 4.51 15.59 -1.64
N ALA A 45 3.68 15.88 -0.63
CA ALA A 45 3.01 17.17 -0.51
C ALA A 45 3.98 18.35 -0.35
N ALA A 46 5.19 18.12 0.15
CA ALA A 46 6.16 19.18 0.38
C ALA A 46 7.01 19.50 -0.86
N ALA A 47 7.28 18.50 -1.70
CA ALA A 47 7.92 18.70 -3.00
C ALA A 47 6.91 19.07 -4.11
N ASP A 48 5.62 18.77 -3.90
CA ASP A 48 4.57 18.86 -4.92
C ASP A 48 4.83 17.95 -6.12
N GLU A 49 5.18 16.69 -5.82
CA GLU A 49 5.58 15.66 -6.79
C GLU A 49 4.81 14.36 -6.53
N LEU A 50 4.32 13.72 -7.59
CA LEU A 50 3.69 12.41 -7.52
C LEU A 50 4.64 11.37 -8.14
N HIS A 51 4.96 10.32 -7.37
CA HIS A 51 5.88 9.27 -7.81
C HIS A 51 5.13 7.97 -8.08
N ALA A 52 5.64 7.21 -9.06
CA ALA A 52 5.13 5.91 -9.44
C ALA A 52 6.29 4.98 -9.85
N VAL A 53 6.12 3.67 -9.65
CA VAL A 53 7.00 2.63 -10.19
C VAL A 53 6.17 1.71 -11.06
N ALA A 54 6.34 1.79 -12.38
CA ALA A 54 5.60 1.00 -13.34
C ALA A 54 6.41 -0.23 -13.79
N TYR A 55 5.72 -1.35 -13.99
CA TYR A 55 6.27 -2.58 -14.53
C TYR A 55 5.35 -3.14 -15.62
N TYR A 56 5.91 -3.98 -16.48
CA TYR A 56 5.15 -4.67 -17.51
C TYR A 56 5.83 -6.02 -17.84
N PRO A 57 5.08 -7.12 -18.06
CA PRO A 57 5.65 -8.46 -18.22
C PRO A 57 6.74 -8.61 -19.28
N THR A 58 6.71 -7.79 -20.34
CA THR A 58 7.68 -7.89 -21.45
C THR A 58 8.87 -6.95 -21.32
N TRP A 59 8.98 -6.20 -20.22
CA TRP A 59 10.10 -5.29 -19.98
C TRP A 59 11.24 -5.97 -19.24
N ASP A 60 12.47 -5.62 -19.61
CA ASP A 60 13.72 -5.96 -18.92
C ASP A 60 14.08 -4.97 -17.78
N HIS A 61 13.12 -4.13 -17.43
CA HIS A 61 13.28 -3.02 -16.49
C HIS A 61 11.93 -2.65 -15.89
N VAL A 62 11.99 -1.89 -14.81
CA VAL A 62 10.86 -1.12 -14.30
C VAL A 62 11.14 0.37 -14.50
N ARG A 63 10.09 1.19 -14.44
CA ARG A 63 10.18 2.63 -14.66
C ARG A 63 9.82 3.37 -13.39
N HIS A 64 10.75 4.12 -12.83
CA HIS A 64 10.39 5.18 -11.90
C HIS A 64 9.91 6.39 -12.70
N LEU A 65 8.74 6.89 -12.35
CA LEU A 65 8.10 8.05 -12.94
C LEU A 65 7.93 9.13 -11.86
N MET A 66 8.21 10.38 -12.20
CA MET A 66 7.85 11.55 -11.40
C MET A 66 6.94 12.46 -12.21
N ILE A 67 5.76 12.72 -11.68
CA ILE A 67 4.75 13.60 -12.25
C ILE A 67 4.78 14.91 -11.48
N ASP A 68 4.95 16.01 -12.20
CA ASP A 68 5.01 17.35 -11.61
C ASP A 68 3.62 17.93 -11.32
N ARG A 69 3.61 19.12 -10.69
CA ARG A 69 2.37 19.86 -10.38
C ARG A 69 1.49 20.17 -11.59
N THR A 70 2.04 20.16 -12.80
CA THR A 70 1.29 20.40 -14.04
C THR A 70 0.53 19.17 -14.52
N GLY A 71 0.76 18.01 -13.90
CA GLY A 71 0.17 16.74 -14.30
C GLY A 71 0.83 16.17 -15.55
N ARG A 72 2.15 16.37 -15.70
CA ARG A 72 2.99 15.75 -16.72
C ARG A 72 4.05 14.89 -16.08
N VAL A 73 4.36 13.75 -16.69
CA VAL A 73 5.56 12.98 -16.38
C VAL A 73 6.77 13.83 -16.74
N ALA A 74 7.44 14.36 -15.72
CA ALA A 74 8.59 15.24 -15.88
C ALA A 74 9.92 14.46 -15.91
N HIS A 75 9.93 13.25 -15.33
CA HIS A 75 11.10 12.39 -15.31
C HIS A 75 10.70 10.92 -15.37
N THR A 76 11.44 10.16 -16.18
CA THR A 76 11.33 8.70 -16.30
C THR A 76 12.72 8.08 -16.20
N GLN A 77 12.93 7.19 -15.23
CA GLN A 77 14.16 6.43 -15.05
C GLN A 77 13.89 4.95 -15.24
N ARG A 78 14.61 4.32 -16.17
CA ARG A 78 14.62 2.87 -16.31
C ARG A 78 15.54 2.25 -15.26
N VAL A 79 15.04 1.24 -14.57
CA VAL A 79 15.76 0.47 -13.55
C VAL A 79 15.78 -1.00 -13.99
N PRO A 80 16.92 -1.54 -14.46
CA PRO A 80 17.01 -2.91 -14.92
C PRO A 80 16.68 -3.93 -13.83
N VAL A 81 15.86 -4.93 -14.16
CA VAL A 81 15.50 -6.07 -13.31
C VAL A 81 15.42 -7.35 -14.16
N ALA A 82 15.62 -8.51 -13.54
CA ALA A 82 15.51 -9.80 -14.22
C ALA A 82 14.12 -10.42 -13.99
N ASP A 83 13.68 -11.32 -14.86
CA ASP A 83 12.47 -12.15 -14.68
C ASP A 83 11.12 -11.43 -14.59
N ALA A 84 11.04 -10.14 -14.91
CA ALA A 84 9.79 -9.35 -14.89
C ALA A 84 9.01 -9.49 -13.56
N PRO A 85 9.60 -9.02 -12.43
CA PRO A 85 9.00 -9.08 -11.11
C PRO A 85 7.75 -8.20 -11.05
N MET A 86 6.78 -8.61 -10.24
CA MET A 86 5.66 -7.76 -9.84
C MET A 86 6.18 -6.62 -8.97
N MET A 87 5.86 -5.37 -9.33
CA MET A 87 6.12 -4.18 -8.52
C MET A 87 4.80 -3.63 -8.00
N HIS A 88 4.22 -4.30 -7.00
CA HIS A 88 2.92 -3.91 -6.46
C HIS A 88 2.99 -2.52 -5.82
N ASP A 89 3.87 -2.35 -4.83
CA ASP A 89 4.09 -1.07 -4.15
C ASP A 89 5.60 -0.71 -4.10
N PHE A 90 5.89 0.53 -3.72
CA PHE A 90 7.23 1.08 -3.56
C PHE A 90 7.27 2.10 -2.42
N ALA A 91 8.47 2.47 -1.97
CA ALA A 91 8.63 3.49 -0.94
C ALA A 91 9.28 4.76 -1.49
N LEU A 92 8.98 5.89 -0.86
CA LEU A 92 9.57 7.20 -1.20
C LEU A 92 10.17 7.82 0.05
N THR A 93 11.32 8.49 -0.09
CA THR A 93 11.96 9.29 0.96
C THR A 93 12.34 10.67 0.41
N GLY A 94 12.94 11.52 1.23
CA GLY A 94 13.51 12.77 0.76
C GLY A 94 14.61 12.57 -0.28
N LYS A 95 15.44 11.52 -0.14
CA LYS A 95 16.62 11.28 -1.00
C LYS A 95 16.46 10.17 -2.04
N TYR A 96 15.60 9.19 -1.79
CA TYR A 96 15.51 7.95 -2.55
C TYR A 96 14.08 7.56 -2.92
N VAL A 97 13.95 6.95 -4.10
CA VAL A 97 12.88 6.02 -4.44
C VAL A 97 13.37 4.63 -4.07
N VAL A 98 12.60 3.91 -3.26
CA VAL A 98 12.92 2.56 -2.80
C VAL A 98 12.15 1.55 -3.64
N ILE A 99 12.87 0.78 -4.44
CA ILE A 99 12.33 -0.26 -5.32
C ILE A 99 12.34 -1.60 -4.58
N ILE A 100 11.25 -2.35 -4.65
CA ILE A 100 11.08 -3.61 -3.93
C ILE A 100 11.03 -4.72 -4.97
N ASP A 101 12.13 -5.46 -5.11
CA ASP A 101 12.26 -6.54 -6.07
C ASP A 101 11.89 -7.85 -5.39
N LEU A 102 10.65 -8.29 -5.62
CA LEU A 102 10.05 -9.44 -4.96
C LEU A 102 10.24 -10.72 -5.79
N PRO A 103 10.35 -11.90 -5.14
CA PRO A 103 10.40 -13.21 -5.81
C PRO A 103 9.02 -13.65 -6.34
N VAL A 104 8.23 -12.70 -6.87
CA VAL A 104 6.95 -12.93 -7.54
C VAL A 104 7.12 -12.44 -8.97
N THR A 105 7.27 -13.37 -9.90
CA THR A 105 7.68 -13.07 -11.28
C THR A 105 6.62 -13.53 -12.27
N PHE A 106 6.62 -12.93 -13.46
CA PHE A 106 5.71 -13.31 -14.53
C PHE A 106 5.92 -14.79 -14.93
N ASP A 107 4.83 -15.53 -15.08
CA ASP A 107 4.83 -16.92 -15.54
C ASP A 107 4.19 -17.01 -16.95
N PRO A 108 5.01 -17.16 -18.02
CA PRO A 108 4.52 -17.27 -19.38
C PRO A 108 3.61 -18.49 -19.61
N ALA A 109 3.85 -19.60 -18.91
CA ALA A 109 3.04 -20.80 -19.06
C ALA A 109 1.66 -20.61 -18.44
N ALA A 110 1.59 -19.96 -17.28
CA ALA A 110 0.32 -19.57 -16.66
C ALA A 110 -0.46 -18.57 -17.55
N ALA A 111 0.23 -17.58 -18.13
CA ALA A 111 -0.39 -16.64 -19.07
C ALA A 111 -0.97 -17.34 -20.31
N GLN A 112 -0.20 -18.25 -20.91
CA GLN A 112 -0.65 -19.05 -22.06
C GLN A 112 -1.83 -19.95 -21.72
N ALA A 113 -1.89 -20.45 -20.49
CA ALA A 113 -3.01 -21.24 -19.98
C ALA A 113 -4.25 -20.39 -19.62
N GLY A 114 -4.19 -19.06 -19.73
CA GLY A 114 -5.30 -18.15 -19.46
C GLY A 114 -5.52 -17.85 -17.98
N ALA A 115 -4.49 -17.99 -17.12
CA ALA A 115 -4.58 -17.60 -15.72
C ALA A 115 -4.91 -16.10 -15.59
N VAL A 116 -5.86 -15.77 -14.70
CA VAL A 116 -6.28 -14.38 -14.45
C VAL A 116 -5.12 -13.53 -13.93
N VAL A 117 -4.24 -14.11 -13.11
CA VAL A 117 -3.03 -13.47 -12.62
C VAL A 117 -1.82 -14.36 -12.94
N PRO A 118 -1.11 -14.11 -14.05
CA PRO A 118 0.00 -14.94 -14.51
C PRO A 118 1.31 -14.59 -13.80
N TYR A 119 1.28 -14.57 -12.46
CA TYR A 119 2.43 -14.33 -11.61
C TYR A 119 2.55 -15.45 -10.59
N ALA A 120 3.78 -15.93 -10.37
CA ALA A 120 4.06 -17.04 -9.46
C ALA A 120 5.27 -16.72 -8.59
N TRP A 121 5.31 -17.37 -7.42
CA TRP A 121 6.50 -17.37 -6.60
C TRP A 121 7.66 -18.06 -7.33
N ASN A 122 8.82 -17.43 -7.37
CA ASN A 122 10.01 -17.90 -8.07
C ASN A 122 11.20 -17.99 -7.12
N ASP A 123 11.47 -19.19 -6.60
CA ASP A 123 12.56 -19.45 -5.65
C ASP A 123 13.96 -19.18 -6.23
N ARG A 124 14.09 -19.02 -7.56
CA ARG A 124 15.37 -18.68 -8.21
C ARG A 124 15.61 -17.18 -8.29
N HIS A 125 14.59 -16.36 -8.07
CA HIS A 125 14.71 -14.91 -8.12
C HIS A 125 15.03 -14.37 -6.71
N PRO A 126 16.17 -13.69 -6.51
CA PRO A 126 16.54 -13.17 -5.21
C PRO A 126 15.67 -11.96 -4.83
N MET A 127 15.23 -11.89 -3.56
CA MET A 127 14.58 -10.69 -3.05
C MET A 127 15.62 -9.58 -2.83
N ARG A 128 15.33 -8.37 -3.31
CA ARG A 128 16.23 -7.21 -3.17
C ARG A 128 15.48 -5.93 -2.85
N VAL A 129 16.15 -5.04 -2.12
CA VAL A 129 15.73 -3.65 -1.93
C VAL A 129 16.67 -2.74 -2.71
N GLY A 130 16.13 -1.88 -3.57
CA GLY A 130 16.88 -0.95 -4.40
C GLY A 130 16.74 0.47 -3.90
N LEU A 131 17.84 1.16 -3.65
CA LEU A 131 17.85 2.61 -3.41
C LEU A 131 18.21 3.33 -4.70
N LEU A 132 17.21 3.90 -5.37
CA LEU A 132 17.38 4.79 -6.52
C LEU A 132 17.41 6.24 -6.01
N PRO A 133 18.48 7.03 -6.27
CA PRO A 133 18.46 8.45 -5.93
C PRO A 133 17.28 9.15 -6.60
N ARG A 134 16.57 10.00 -5.85
CA ARG A 134 15.33 10.64 -6.30
C ARG A 134 15.49 11.48 -7.57
N GLY A 135 16.67 12.06 -7.77
CA GLY A 135 17.05 12.80 -8.99
C GLY A 135 17.49 11.93 -10.17
N GLY A 136 17.35 10.60 -10.08
CA GLY A 136 17.84 9.65 -11.07
C GLY A 136 19.28 9.21 -10.83
N GLY A 137 19.72 8.21 -11.60
CA GLY A 137 21.07 7.63 -11.51
C GLY A 137 21.07 6.14 -11.21
N ALA A 138 22.23 5.64 -10.73
CA ALA A 138 22.41 4.22 -10.47
C ALA A 138 21.63 3.77 -9.22
N THR A 139 20.83 2.71 -9.37
CA THR A 139 20.17 2.05 -8.24
C THR A 139 21.16 1.17 -7.50
N ARG A 140 21.20 1.30 -6.18
CA ARG A 140 22.00 0.43 -5.32
C ARG A 140 21.13 -0.66 -4.72
N TRP A 141 21.48 -1.92 -4.98
CA TRP A 141 20.72 -3.09 -4.53
C TRP A 141 21.30 -3.73 -3.28
N PHE A 142 20.40 -4.21 -2.43
CA PHE A 142 20.71 -4.96 -1.21
C PHE A 142 19.86 -6.23 -1.21
N GLN A 143 20.50 -7.38 -1.26
CA GLN A 143 19.80 -8.66 -1.16
C GLN A 143 19.34 -8.89 0.29
N ILE A 144 18.12 -9.41 0.45
CA ILE A 144 17.51 -9.69 1.75
C ILE A 144 16.82 -11.05 1.75
N ASP A 145 16.51 -11.56 2.94
CA ASP A 145 15.73 -12.79 3.09
C ASP A 145 14.30 -12.59 2.54
N PRO A 146 13.75 -13.56 1.79
CA PRO A 146 12.42 -13.44 1.21
C PRO A 146 11.30 -13.22 2.23
N VAL A 147 10.49 -12.20 1.96
CA VAL A 147 9.18 -11.94 2.55
C VAL A 147 8.29 -11.37 1.44
N PHE A 148 6.98 -11.52 1.54
CA PHE A 148 6.09 -10.77 0.67
C PHE A 148 5.86 -9.38 1.25
N HIS A 149 6.46 -8.36 0.64
CA HIS A 149 6.10 -6.96 0.92
C HIS A 149 4.74 -6.69 0.28
N SER A 150 3.74 -6.45 1.11
CA SER A 150 2.39 -6.10 0.67
C SER A 150 2.30 -4.60 0.38
N HIS A 151 2.08 -3.78 1.41
CA HIS A 151 1.90 -2.33 1.26
C HIS A 151 2.89 -1.52 2.09
N THR A 152 3.42 -0.46 1.50
CA THR A 152 4.26 0.50 2.18
C THR A 152 3.41 1.40 3.09
N LEU A 153 3.72 1.38 4.39
CA LEU A 153 3.19 2.36 5.34
C LEU A 153 3.79 3.74 5.05
N ASN A 154 5.12 3.83 5.12
CA ASN A 154 5.89 5.03 4.76
C ASN A 154 7.40 4.69 4.68
N ALA A 155 8.19 5.62 4.16
CA ALA A 155 9.64 5.56 4.26
C ALA A 155 10.24 6.95 4.49
N TYR A 156 11.43 7.00 5.11
CA TYR A 156 12.12 8.25 5.38
C TYR A 156 13.62 8.09 5.58
N ASP A 157 14.35 9.18 5.38
CA ASP A 157 15.78 9.25 5.68
C ASP A 157 16.03 9.33 7.20
N GLN A 158 16.95 8.51 7.70
CA GLN A 158 17.44 8.54 9.08
C GLN A 158 18.96 8.72 9.08
N GLY A 159 19.39 9.99 9.05
CA GLY A 159 20.79 10.32 8.82
C GLY A 159 21.23 9.86 7.43
N ASP A 160 22.12 8.86 7.42
CA ASP A 160 22.63 8.22 6.21
C ASP A 160 21.94 6.88 5.88
N SER A 161 21.06 6.40 6.77
CA SER A 161 20.25 5.20 6.56
C SER A 161 18.87 5.56 6.00
N VAL A 162 18.20 4.57 5.41
CA VAL A 162 16.81 4.67 4.95
C VAL A 162 15.96 3.74 5.77
N VAL A 163 14.86 4.25 6.30
CA VAL A 163 13.83 3.43 6.98
C VAL A 163 12.66 3.22 6.04
N VAL A 164 12.20 1.98 5.93
CA VAL A 164 11.00 1.57 5.20
C VAL A 164 10.11 0.80 6.16
N GLU A 165 8.87 1.24 6.34
CA GLU A 165 7.87 0.60 7.18
C GLU A 165 6.74 0.13 6.28
N PHE A 166 6.30 -1.11 6.47
CA PHE A 166 5.41 -1.78 5.52
C PHE A 166 4.73 -2.97 6.18
N THR A 167 3.65 -3.42 5.55
CA THR A 167 2.95 -4.65 5.93
C THR A 167 3.51 -5.80 5.12
N ALA A 168 3.77 -6.92 5.80
CA ALA A 168 4.45 -8.05 5.20
C ALA A 168 3.75 -9.36 5.53
N MET A 169 3.75 -10.28 4.57
CA MET A 169 3.29 -11.66 4.77
C MET A 169 4.47 -12.63 4.66
N PRO A 170 4.47 -13.73 5.45
CA PRO A 170 5.50 -14.75 5.34
C PRO A 170 5.60 -15.31 3.91
N ALA A 171 6.83 -15.47 3.44
CA ALA A 171 7.12 -16.17 2.19
C ALA A 171 6.87 -17.68 2.32
N PRO A 172 6.51 -18.40 1.24
CA PRO A 172 6.16 -17.88 -0.09
C PRO A 172 4.74 -17.30 -0.15
N PHE A 173 4.51 -16.43 -1.13
CA PHE A 173 3.21 -15.83 -1.44
C PHE A 173 2.61 -16.43 -2.72
N PHE A 174 1.35 -16.83 -2.63
CA PHE A 174 0.60 -17.46 -3.70
C PHE A 174 -0.36 -16.46 -4.31
N VAL A 175 0.09 -15.73 -5.33
CA VAL A 175 -0.71 -14.66 -5.99
C VAL A 175 -2.08 -15.16 -6.48
N ALA A 176 -2.15 -16.38 -7.00
CA ALA A 176 -3.38 -17.01 -7.48
C ALA A 176 -4.09 -17.90 -6.44
N GLY A 177 -3.68 -17.85 -5.16
CA GLY A 177 -4.42 -18.50 -4.07
C GLY A 177 -4.45 -20.01 -4.06
N ARG A 178 -3.57 -20.70 -4.80
CA ARG A 178 -3.59 -22.18 -4.95
C ARG A 178 -4.94 -22.77 -5.38
N GLY A 179 -5.77 -22.02 -6.11
CA GLY A 179 -7.10 -22.47 -6.56
C GLY A 179 -8.28 -21.94 -5.75
N ASN A 180 -8.03 -21.10 -4.74
CA ASN A 180 -9.06 -20.53 -3.86
C ASN A 180 -9.63 -19.20 -4.36
N GLY A 181 -9.16 -18.69 -5.50
CA GLY A 181 -9.75 -17.52 -6.18
C GLY A 181 -9.26 -16.15 -5.71
N GLY A 182 -8.25 -16.05 -4.84
CA GLY A 182 -7.59 -14.80 -4.42
C GLY A 182 -6.20 -15.02 -3.82
N PRO A 183 -5.32 -14.01 -3.74
CA PRO A 183 -3.94 -14.18 -3.24
C PRO A 183 -3.86 -14.74 -1.82
N GLY A 184 -2.81 -15.49 -1.47
CA GLY A 184 -2.67 -16.07 -0.12
C GLY A 184 -1.23 -16.26 0.31
N ALA A 185 -1.02 -16.43 1.62
CA ALA A 185 0.29 -16.64 2.24
C ALA A 185 0.21 -17.72 3.34
N LEU A 186 1.36 -18.17 3.85
CA LEU A 186 1.45 -19.15 4.96
C LEU A 186 1.19 -18.55 6.36
N GLY A 187 0.80 -17.28 6.44
CA GLY A 187 0.55 -16.63 7.73
C GLY A 187 -0.12 -15.28 7.57
N THR A 188 -0.36 -14.62 8.69
CA THR A 188 -1.05 -13.33 8.73
C THR A 188 -0.10 -12.16 8.43
N PRO A 189 -0.58 -11.09 7.79
CA PRO A 189 0.20 -9.87 7.62
C PRO A 189 0.61 -9.24 8.95
N THR A 190 1.84 -8.75 9.03
CA THR A 190 2.41 -8.07 10.20
C THR A 190 3.01 -6.74 9.80
N LEU A 191 3.20 -5.84 10.76
CA LEU A 191 3.87 -4.55 10.52
C LEU A 191 5.37 -4.70 10.75
N GLU A 192 6.14 -4.45 9.70
CA GLU A 192 7.59 -4.69 9.64
C GLU A 192 8.33 -3.38 9.30
N ARG A 193 9.61 -3.33 9.69
CA ARG A 193 10.53 -2.25 9.38
C ARG A 193 11.81 -2.80 8.78
N TRP A 194 12.25 -2.19 7.69
CA TRP A 194 13.61 -2.28 7.21
C TRP A 194 14.38 -1.00 7.51
N THR A 195 15.61 -1.16 8.02
CA THR A 195 16.62 -0.11 8.05
C THR A 195 17.73 -0.49 7.09
N VAL A 196 17.77 0.19 5.94
CA VAL A 196 18.83 0.04 4.94
C VAL A 196 19.98 0.95 5.34
N ASP A 197 21.16 0.37 5.54
CA ASP A 197 22.41 1.09 5.80
C ASP A 197 23.28 1.02 4.53
N PRO A 198 23.26 2.08 3.70
CA PRO A 198 24.06 2.09 2.49
C PRO A 198 25.55 2.03 2.80
N ARG A 199 26.05 2.65 3.86
CA ARG A 199 27.50 2.61 4.11
C ARG A 199 27.96 1.19 4.45
N ALA A 200 27.21 0.49 5.30
CA ALA A 200 27.54 -0.88 5.69
C ALA A 200 27.12 -1.95 4.66
N GLY A 201 26.30 -1.62 3.67
CA GLY A 201 25.87 -2.59 2.66
C GLY A 201 24.85 -3.60 3.17
N ARG A 202 24.08 -3.27 4.22
CA ARG A 202 23.18 -4.22 4.90
C ARG A 202 21.78 -3.66 5.11
N VAL A 203 20.80 -4.55 5.24
CA VAL A 203 19.44 -4.24 5.66
C VAL A 203 19.18 -4.95 6.98
N ARG A 204 18.67 -4.21 7.97
CA ARG A 204 18.16 -4.80 9.21
C ARG A 204 16.65 -4.87 9.15
N SER A 205 16.09 -6.03 9.44
CA SER A 205 14.65 -6.24 9.58
C SER A 205 14.23 -6.24 11.04
N GLU A 206 13.07 -5.67 11.33
CA GLU A 206 12.46 -5.60 12.66
C GLU A 206 10.94 -5.69 12.55
N ARG A 207 10.35 -6.63 13.29
CA ARG A 207 8.91 -6.69 13.53
C ARG A 207 8.53 -5.53 14.45
N ILE A 208 7.72 -4.59 13.94
CA ILE A 208 7.12 -3.53 14.76
C ILE A 208 5.95 -4.09 15.55
N ASP A 209 5.07 -4.82 14.87
CA ASP A 209 3.88 -5.39 15.47
C ASP A 209 3.46 -6.71 14.79
N ASP A 210 3.15 -7.71 15.61
CA ASP A 210 2.69 -9.04 15.22
C ASP A 210 1.16 -9.21 15.21
N LEU A 211 0.40 -8.19 15.64
CA LEU A 211 -1.05 -8.17 15.46
C LEU A 211 -1.39 -8.17 13.97
N PRO A 212 -2.26 -9.09 13.49
CA PRO A 212 -2.65 -9.17 12.09
C PRO A 212 -3.20 -7.84 11.56
N GLN A 213 -2.51 -7.23 10.59
CA GLN A 213 -2.87 -5.89 10.11
C GLN A 213 -2.36 -5.58 8.71
N GLU A 214 -3.13 -4.78 7.99
CA GLU A 214 -2.87 -4.36 6.62
C GLU A 214 -3.48 -2.99 6.31
N PHE A 215 -3.45 -2.58 5.04
CA PHE A 215 -3.91 -1.28 4.54
C PHE A 215 -3.28 -0.12 5.33
N PRO A 216 -1.93 -0.05 5.36
CA PRO A 216 -1.22 0.89 6.20
C PRO A 216 -1.29 2.29 5.62
N ARG A 217 -1.58 3.26 6.50
CA ARG A 217 -1.73 4.67 6.14
C ARG A 217 -1.09 5.56 7.19
N VAL A 218 -0.51 6.65 6.72
CA VAL A 218 -0.03 7.76 7.55
C VAL A 218 -0.88 9.01 7.26
N ASN A 219 -0.69 10.05 8.06
CA ASN A 219 -1.09 11.38 7.62
C ASN A 219 -0.33 11.73 6.33
N GLU A 220 -1.03 11.94 5.22
CA GLU A 220 -0.42 12.09 3.89
C GLU A 220 0.53 13.31 3.79
N LEU A 221 0.44 14.28 4.70
CA LEU A 221 1.41 15.38 4.83
C LEU A 221 2.83 14.91 5.21
N PHE A 222 2.97 13.67 5.67
CA PHE A 222 4.22 13.06 6.13
C PHE A 222 4.73 11.94 5.21
N VAL A 223 4.08 11.69 4.06
CA VAL A 223 4.66 10.81 3.03
C VAL A 223 6.07 11.28 2.70
N SER A 224 7.00 10.33 2.56
CA SER A 224 8.44 10.55 2.31
C SER A 224 9.25 11.12 3.48
N ARG A 225 8.61 11.31 4.65
CA ARG A 225 9.18 11.98 5.82
C ARG A 225 8.96 11.16 7.09
N ARG A 226 9.76 11.46 8.11
CA ARG A 226 9.58 10.85 9.43
C ARG A 226 8.20 11.22 9.95
N HIS A 227 7.44 10.19 10.31
CA HIS A 227 6.13 10.27 10.92
C HIS A 227 6.20 9.60 12.31
N ARG A 228 5.20 9.87 13.13
CA ARG A 228 5.02 9.26 14.45
C ARG A 228 3.80 8.36 14.51
N PHE A 229 2.77 8.66 13.74
CA PHE A 229 1.52 7.92 13.77
C PHE A 229 1.29 7.13 12.49
N ALA A 230 0.67 5.97 12.65
CA ALA A 230 0.30 5.08 11.57
C ALA A 230 -1.06 4.45 11.88
N TYR A 231 -1.81 4.16 10.82
CA TYR A 231 -3.15 3.60 10.90
C TYR A 231 -3.23 2.37 10.01
N THR A 232 -3.79 1.28 10.52
CA THR A 232 -3.96 0.03 9.76
C THR A 232 -5.34 -0.54 10.05
N ALA A 233 -5.78 -1.47 9.22
CA ALA A 233 -6.96 -2.27 9.45
C ALA A 233 -6.59 -3.75 9.56
N SER A 234 -7.21 -4.42 10.51
CA SER A 234 -7.35 -5.87 10.48
C SER A 234 -8.66 -6.19 9.81
N ALA A 235 -8.59 -6.57 8.54
CA ALA A 235 -9.74 -7.01 7.76
C ALA A 235 -9.82 -8.55 7.77
N GLY A 236 -10.06 -9.16 8.93
CA GLY A 236 -10.27 -10.60 9.10
C GLY A 236 -11.17 -11.26 8.04
N ALA A 237 -12.17 -10.54 7.50
CA ALA A 237 -12.99 -11.03 6.38
C ALA A 237 -12.27 -11.01 5.01
N MET A 238 -11.38 -10.05 4.72
CA MET A 238 -10.48 -10.14 3.56
C MET A 238 -9.55 -11.34 3.72
N TRP A 239 -9.02 -11.58 4.92
CA TRP A 239 -8.13 -12.72 5.21
C TRP A 239 -8.84 -14.08 5.14
N ARG A 240 -10.15 -14.15 5.42
CA ARG A 240 -10.99 -15.33 5.15
C ARG A 240 -11.25 -15.56 3.66
N ALA A 241 -11.39 -14.49 2.86
CA ALA A 241 -11.47 -14.60 1.40
C ALA A 241 -10.14 -15.02 0.75
N TYR A 242 -9.02 -14.77 1.44
CA TYR A 242 -7.69 -15.25 1.07
C TYR A 242 -7.38 -16.70 1.52
N GLU A 243 -8.32 -17.35 2.23
CA GLU A 243 -8.23 -18.71 2.79
C GLU A 243 -6.85 -19.07 3.34
N THR A 244 -6.68 -19.05 4.66
CA THR A 244 -5.46 -19.54 5.31
C THR A 244 -5.15 -20.96 4.79
N VAL A 245 -4.01 -21.13 4.11
CA VAL A 245 -3.62 -22.37 3.40
C VAL A 245 -3.52 -23.57 4.36
N ASP A 246 -3.36 -23.32 5.65
CA ASP A 246 -3.29 -24.28 6.75
C ASP A 246 -4.65 -24.61 7.40
N GLY A 247 -5.75 -24.01 6.95
CA GLY A 247 -7.12 -24.34 7.36
C GLY A 247 -7.50 -23.90 8.78
N VAL A 248 -6.73 -23.02 9.42
CA VAL A 248 -7.06 -22.47 10.76
C VAL A 248 -7.62 -21.05 10.59
N PRO A 249 -8.95 -20.86 10.64
CA PRO A 249 -9.52 -19.53 10.55
C PRO A 249 -9.05 -18.66 11.74
N PRO A 250 -8.81 -17.35 11.53
CA PRO A 250 -8.54 -16.44 12.64
C PRO A 250 -9.71 -16.47 13.64
N ASP A 251 -9.40 -16.45 14.93
CA ASP A 251 -10.37 -16.50 16.05
C ASP A 251 -11.60 -15.64 15.76
N GLU A 252 -12.77 -16.28 15.78
CA GLU A 252 -14.01 -15.78 15.20
C GLU A 252 -14.63 -14.61 15.98
N HIS A 253 -14.19 -14.40 17.23
CA HIS A 253 -14.94 -13.53 18.14
C HIS A 253 -14.62 -12.04 17.97
N PHE A 254 -13.40 -11.67 17.57
CA PHE A 254 -12.97 -10.24 17.47
C PHE A 254 -11.86 -10.01 16.44
N SER A 255 -11.94 -10.61 15.24
CA SER A 255 -10.88 -10.56 14.22
C SER A 255 -10.81 -9.27 13.40
N ASN A 256 -11.72 -8.31 13.60
CA ASN A 256 -11.74 -7.06 12.84
C ASN A 256 -11.58 -5.84 13.75
N HIS A 257 -10.60 -5.01 13.44
CA HIS A 257 -10.30 -3.81 14.22
C HIS A 257 -9.52 -2.80 13.38
N LEU A 258 -9.57 -1.54 13.79
CA LEU A 258 -8.65 -0.52 13.32
C LEU A 258 -7.53 -0.36 14.35
N VAL A 259 -6.31 -0.14 13.88
CA VAL A 259 -5.13 0.08 14.75
C VAL A 259 -4.58 1.48 14.49
N LYS A 260 -4.19 2.16 15.56
CA LYS A 260 -3.32 3.33 15.52
C LYS A 260 -2.03 2.99 16.24
N HIS A 261 -0.90 3.33 15.65
CA HIS A 261 0.41 3.20 16.28
C HIS A 261 0.98 4.56 16.64
N ASP A 262 1.60 4.67 17.83
CA ASP A 262 2.55 5.72 18.18
C ASP A 262 3.96 5.13 18.08
N MET A 263 4.58 5.30 16.91
CA MET A 263 5.88 4.75 16.52
C MET A 263 7.02 5.27 17.41
N ALA A 264 6.87 6.48 17.97
CA ALA A 264 7.88 7.05 18.86
C ALA A 264 7.83 6.43 20.26
N ARG A 265 6.66 5.96 20.70
CA ARG A 265 6.48 5.31 22.01
C ARG A 265 6.45 3.79 21.95
N GLY A 266 6.40 3.20 20.77
CA GLY A 266 6.26 1.75 20.58
C GLY A 266 4.95 1.24 21.18
N ARG A 267 3.86 1.99 21.00
CA ARG A 267 2.53 1.64 21.54
C ARG A 267 1.50 1.62 20.43
N ARG A 268 0.49 0.77 20.60
CA ARG A 268 -0.70 0.75 19.74
C ARG A 268 -1.98 0.99 20.52
N GLU A 269 -2.96 1.56 19.84
CA GLU A 269 -4.34 1.72 20.26
C GLU A 269 -5.22 0.93 19.27
N VAL A 270 -6.21 0.19 19.78
CA VAL A 270 -7.06 -0.68 18.97
C VAL A 270 -8.51 -0.28 19.12
N HIS A 271 -9.15 0.09 18.02
CA HIS A 271 -10.59 0.29 17.93
C HIS A 271 -11.25 -1.03 17.50
N ARG A 272 -11.85 -1.74 18.46
CA ARG A 272 -12.50 -3.03 18.20
C ARG A 272 -13.86 -2.83 17.54
N LEU A 273 -14.15 -3.64 16.53
CA LEU A 273 -15.44 -3.66 15.86
C LEU A 273 -16.33 -4.79 16.42
N PRO A 274 -17.67 -4.71 16.24
CA PRO A 274 -18.56 -5.81 16.58
C PRO A 274 -18.18 -7.13 15.90
N ALA A 275 -18.56 -8.25 16.50
CA ALA A 275 -18.35 -9.57 15.90
C ALA A 275 -19.00 -9.64 14.50
N GLY A 276 -18.29 -10.19 13.52
CA GLY A 276 -18.75 -10.27 12.12
C GLY A 276 -18.64 -8.98 11.30
N ALA A 277 -18.38 -7.82 11.92
CA ALA A 277 -18.12 -6.59 11.18
C ALA A 277 -16.78 -6.64 10.45
N ALA A 278 -16.62 -5.91 9.36
CA ALA A 278 -15.37 -5.86 8.60
C ALA A 278 -15.03 -4.42 8.18
N ALA A 279 -13.82 -3.95 8.51
CA ALA A 279 -13.32 -2.64 8.07
C ALA A 279 -12.58 -2.74 6.73
N GLY A 280 -12.75 -1.71 5.90
CA GLY A 280 -11.87 -1.41 4.77
C GLY A 280 -10.67 -0.56 5.19
N GLU A 281 -9.85 -0.19 4.21
CA GLU A 281 -8.70 0.70 4.38
C GLU A 281 -9.07 1.99 5.17
N PRO A 282 -8.36 2.31 6.25
CA PRO A 282 -8.56 3.56 6.97
C PRO A 282 -7.94 4.74 6.22
N VAL A 283 -8.56 5.90 6.22
CA VAL A 283 -8.00 7.13 5.64
C VAL A 283 -7.89 8.20 6.73
N PHE A 284 -6.70 8.75 6.94
CA PHE A 284 -6.49 9.88 7.84
C PHE A 284 -6.87 11.19 7.15
N VAL A 285 -7.62 12.04 7.85
CA VAL A 285 -8.03 13.36 7.39
C VAL A 285 -7.62 14.39 8.46
N PRO A 286 -6.66 15.29 8.17
CA PRO A 286 -6.25 16.31 9.13
C PRO A 286 -7.40 17.28 9.44
N ARG A 287 -7.52 17.69 10.70
CA ARG A 287 -8.40 18.82 11.06
C ARG A 287 -7.86 20.08 10.39
N ARG A 288 -8.75 20.97 9.92
CA ARG A 288 -8.34 22.27 9.40
C ARG A 288 -7.53 23.03 10.46
N GLY A 289 -6.31 23.44 10.10
CA GLY A 289 -5.41 24.16 10.99
C GLY A 289 -4.73 23.29 12.06
N SER A 290 -4.74 21.96 11.90
CA SER A 290 -4.04 21.05 12.82
C SER A 290 -2.55 21.36 12.89
N ARG A 291 -1.98 21.17 14.08
CA ARG A 291 -0.54 21.34 14.34
C ARG A 291 0.14 20.02 14.70
N ASP A 292 -0.59 19.16 15.40
CA ASP A 292 -0.15 17.82 15.74
C ASP A 292 -0.44 16.86 14.59
N GLU A 293 0.44 15.88 14.41
CA GLU A 293 0.38 14.92 13.31
C GLU A 293 -0.92 14.08 13.32
N ASP A 294 -1.46 13.77 14.50
CA ASP A 294 -2.71 13.03 14.69
C ASP A 294 -3.93 13.90 15.06
N ASP A 295 -3.84 15.23 14.96
CA ASP A 295 -5.02 16.09 15.13
C ASP A 295 -5.89 16.05 13.87
N GLY A 296 -6.83 15.10 13.88
CA GLY A 296 -7.70 14.83 12.76
C GLY A 296 -8.61 13.64 13.01
N TYR A 297 -9.03 13.04 11.91
CA TYR A 297 -10.03 11.98 11.87
C TYR A 297 -9.49 10.78 11.12
N VAL A 298 -9.93 9.58 11.52
CA VAL A 298 -9.72 8.36 10.76
C VAL A 298 -11.06 7.87 10.25
N LEU A 299 -11.18 7.74 8.95
CA LEU A 299 -12.39 7.32 8.25
C LEU A 299 -12.19 5.89 7.74
N SER A 300 -13.19 5.02 7.90
CA SER A 300 -13.18 3.69 7.29
C SER A 300 -14.61 3.22 7.02
N TYR A 301 -14.81 2.55 5.89
CA TYR A 301 -16.05 1.82 5.67
C TYR A 301 -16.06 0.55 6.52
N VAL A 302 -17.10 0.38 7.33
CA VAL A 302 -17.28 -0.79 8.19
C VAL A 302 -18.57 -1.48 7.81
N HIS A 303 -18.48 -2.74 7.39
CA HIS A 303 -19.64 -3.59 7.20
C HIS A 303 -20.31 -3.91 8.54
N ASP A 304 -21.61 -3.67 8.62
CA ASP A 304 -22.48 -4.06 9.73
C ASP A 304 -23.15 -5.40 9.38
N PRO A 305 -22.87 -6.47 10.14
CA PRO A 305 -23.38 -7.80 9.86
C PRO A 305 -24.88 -7.94 10.17
N ASP A 306 -25.41 -7.17 11.13
CA ASP A 306 -26.80 -7.25 11.54
C ASP A 306 -27.71 -6.59 10.49
N ARG A 307 -27.24 -5.47 9.91
CA ARG A 307 -27.97 -4.77 8.84
C ARG A 307 -27.65 -5.28 7.44
N GLY A 308 -26.56 -6.02 7.25
CA GLY A 308 -26.09 -6.41 5.92
C GLY A 308 -25.65 -5.21 5.06
N ALA A 309 -25.33 -4.08 5.69
CA ALA A 309 -24.99 -2.81 5.04
C ALA A 309 -23.60 -2.32 5.50
N SER A 310 -23.17 -1.13 5.07
CA SER A 310 -21.91 -0.54 5.54
C SER A 310 -22.13 0.85 6.12
N ASP A 311 -21.31 1.24 7.09
CA ASP A 311 -21.23 2.60 7.60
C ASP A 311 -19.89 3.23 7.20
N LEU A 312 -19.89 4.52 6.91
CA LEU A 312 -18.65 5.30 7.04
C LEU A 312 -18.47 5.66 8.52
N VAL A 313 -17.52 5.01 9.19
CA VAL A 313 -17.16 5.27 10.58
C VAL A 313 -16.11 6.37 10.64
N ILE A 314 -16.33 7.37 11.50
CA ILE A 314 -15.43 8.50 11.71
C ILE A 314 -14.94 8.49 13.15
N LEU A 315 -13.64 8.23 13.33
CA LEU A 315 -12.97 8.21 14.63
C LEU A 315 -12.18 9.50 14.87
N SER A 316 -12.09 9.92 16.12
CA SER A 316 -11.05 10.87 16.55
C SER A 316 -9.72 10.15 16.53
N ALA A 317 -8.71 10.69 15.83
CA ALA A 317 -7.38 10.10 15.86
C ALA A 317 -6.73 10.22 17.26
N GLN A 318 -7.08 11.24 18.06
CA GLN A 318 -6.54 11.46 19.42
C GLN A 318 -7.31 10.73 20.52
N ASP A 319 -8.51 10.22 20.23
CA ASP A 319 -9.29 9.34 21.11
C ASP A 319 -9.68 8.08 20.32
N PHE A 320 -8.66 7.32 19.91
CA PHE A 320 -8.83 6.27 18.90
C PHE A 320 -9.61 5.06 19.43
N THR A 321 -9.43 4.75 20.72
CA THR A 321 -10.19 3.68 21.40
C THR A 321 -11.62 4.10 21.81
N GLY A 322 -11.93 5.39 21.69
CA GLY A 322 -13.22 5.96 22.07
C GLY A 322 -14.35 5.56 21.13
N ARG A 323 -15.55 6.10 21.41
CA ARG A 323 -16.71 5.92 20.52
C ARG A 323 -16.49 6.71 19.22
N PRO A 324 -16.99 6.23 18.06
CA PRO A 324 -16.97 7.03 16.85
C PRO A 324 -17.62 8.40 17.06
N LEU A 325 -16.99 9.44 16.52
CA LEU A 325 -17.55 10.80 16.53
C LEU A 325 -18.83 10.86 15.69
N ALA A 326 -18.85 10.09 14.60
CA ALA A 326 -20.00 9.94 13.73
C ALA A 326 -19.98 8.58 13.03
N ARG A 327 -21.17 8.16 12.60
CA ARG A 327 -21.39 7.06 11.65
C ARG A 327 -22.34 7.56 10.58
N VAL A 328 -21.96 7.42 9.32
CA VAL A 328 -22.87 7.66 8.19
C VAL A 328 -23.37 6.31 7.73
N GLU A 329 -24.63 6.01 8.05
CA GLU A 329 -25.26 4.75 7.68
C GLU A 329 -25.60 4.73 6.19
N LEU A 330 -25.07 3.73 5.47
CA LEU A 330 -25.41 3.54 4.06
C LEU A 330 -26.55 2.53 3.93
N PRO A 331 -27.42 2.67 2.91
CA PRO A 331 -28.57 1.78 2.73
C PRO A 331 -28.19 0.40 2.17
N GLY A 332 -26.91 0.15 1.89
CA GLY A 332 -26.46 -1.09 1.25
C GLY A 332 -25.00 -1.39 1.55
N ARG A 333 -24.58 -2.58 1.11
CA ARG A 333 -23.20 -3.04 1.30
C ARG A 333 -22.26 -2.30 0.37
N VAL A 334 -21.24 -1.67 0.96
CA VAL A 334 -20.01 -1.33 0.24
C VAL A 334 -19.13 -2.58 0.30
N PRO A 335 -18.81 -3.22 -0.83
CA PRO A 335 -17.91 -4.37 -0.84
C PRO A 335 -16.56 -4.00 -0.22
N LEU A 336 -15.87 -4.99 0.35
CA LEU A 336 -14.47 -4.82 0.72
C LEU A 336 -13.70 -4.49 -0.55
N GLY A 337 -13.38 -3.20 -0.71
CA GLY A 337 -12.60 -2.67 -1.82
C GLY A 337 -11.11 -2.75 -1.53
N PHE A 338 -10.32 -2.16 -2.44
CA PHE A 338 -8.89 -2.02 -2.30
C PHE A 338 -8.54 -0.68 -1.62
N HIS A 339 -8.11 0.31 -2.41
CA HIS A 339 -7.58 1.57 -1.89
C HIS A 339 -8.50 2.75 -2.15
N GLY A 340 -8.36 3.79 -1.33
CA GLY A 340 -9.02 5.08 -1.48
C GLY A 340 -8.19 6.25 -0.94
N SER A 341 -8.48 7.44 -1.44
CA SER A 341 -7.81 8.67 -1.03
C SER A 341 -8.82 9.71 -0.57
N TRP A 342 -8.42 10.52 0.42
CA TRP A 342 -9.15 11.72 0.76
C TRP A 342 -8.70 12.86 -0.16
N VAL A 343 -9.63 13.42 -0.93
CA VAL A 343 -9.39 14.60 -1.76
C VAL A 343 -10.07 15.79 -1.12
N ALA A 344 -9.29 16.69 -0.50
CA ALA A 344 -9.83 17.93 0.04
C ALA A 344 -10.35 18.82 -1.10
N GLN A 345 -11.49 19.48 -0.90
CA GLN A 345 -11.89 20.60 -1.75
C GLN A 345 -10.85 21.73 -1.59
N LEU A 346 -10.22 22.10 -2.71
CA LEU A 346 -9.24 23.19 -2.80
C LEU A 346 -9.90 24.56 -2.58
#